data_AF-A0A6I5QSQ9-F1
#
_entry.id   AF-A0A6I5QSQ9-F1
#
_cell.length_a   1.000
_cell.length_b   1.000
_cell.length_c   1.000
_cell.angle_alpha   90.00
_cell.angle_beta   90.00
_cell.angle_gamma   90.00
#
_symmetry.space_group_name_H-M   'P 1'
#
loop_
_entity.id
_entity.type
_entity.pdbx_description
1 polymer ?
#
loop_
_entity_poly.entity_id
_entity_poly.type
_entity_poly.pdbx_seq_one_letter_code
_entity_poly.pdbx_strand_id
1 'polypeptide(L)'
;MNKTVTQSPTEALQAAMKLAQDATTQDQAHAAFNELYEDLRYDNPQVATMVQMLWREYVASQRSVAFWQELCQVEKHLSERITENHLQLRQNYLRLMQEQ
;
A
#
# COMPACT_ATOMS: atom_id res chain seq x y z
N MET A 1 22.21 -35.80 -2.65
CA MET A 1 22.17 -34.77 -1.59
C MET A 1 20.77 -34.20 -1.56
N ASN A 2 20.11 -34.37 -0.42
CA ASN A 2 18.67 -34.17 -0.24
C ASN A 2 18.35 -32.66 -0.23
N LYS A 3 17.59 -32.17 -1.22
CA LYS A 3 16.98 -30.83 -1.18
C LYS A 3 15.85 -30.88 -0.15
N THR A 4 16.19 -30.56 1.09
CA THR A 4 15.25 -30.38 2.19
C THR A 4 14.28 -29.25 1.87
N VAL A 5 12.98 -29.57 1.78
CA VAL A 5 11.82 -28.70 2.00
C VAL A 5 12.05 -27.24 1.56
N THR A 6 12.32 -27.03 0.27
CA THR A 6 12.20 -25.70 -0.30
C THR A 6 10.71 -25.38 -0.33
N GLN A 7 10.29 -24.36 0.41
CA GLN A 7 8.93 -23.81 0.34
C GLN A 7 8.47 -23.80 -1.11
N SER A 8 7.23 -24.24 -1.35
CA SER A 8 6.68 -24.21 -2.71
C SER A 8 6.85 -22.79 -3.27
N PRO A 9 7.22 -22.61 -4.55
CA PRO A 9 7.34 -21.28 -5.16
C PRO A 9 6.09 -20.41 -4.91
N THR A 10 4.94 -21.06 -4.79
CA THR A 10 3.65 -20.46 -4.45
C THR A 10 3.61 -19.94 -3.00
N GLU A 11 4.18 -20.67 -2.04
CA GLU A 11 4.26 -20.26 -0.63
C GLU A 11 5.22 -19.09 -0.45
N ALA A 12 6.38 -19.13 -1.12
CA ALA A 12 7.34 -18.03 -1.11
C ALA A 12 6.74 -16.76 -1.74
N LEU A 13 6.02 -16.89 -2.86
CA LEU A 13 5.31 -15.77 -3.47
C LEU A 13 4.22 -15.23 -2.54
N GLN A 14 3.45 -16.11 -1.88
CA GLN A 14 2.40 -15.70 -0.95
C GLN A 14 2.98 -14.96 0.28
N ALA A 15 4.15 -15.39 0.78
CA ALA A 15 4.85 -14.69 1.84
C ALA A 15 5.31 -13.29 1.39
N ALA A 16 5.90 -13.17 0.20
CA ALA A 16 6.29 -11.88 -0.37
C ALA A 16 5.07 -10.95 -0.57
N MET A 17 3.95 -11.47 -1.06
CA MET A 17 2.72 -10.71 -1.23
C MET A 17 2.13 -10.23 0.11
N LYS A 18 2.21 -11.04 1.17
CA LYS A 18 1.78 -10.63 2.52
C LYS A 18 2.64 -9.48 3.06
N LEU A 19 3.95 -9.54 2.86
CA LEU A 19 4.85 -8.43 3.23
C LEU A 19 4.51 -7.16 2.42
N ALA A 20 4.23 -7.29 1.13
CA ALA A 20 3.87 -6.14 0.29
C ALA A 20 2.51 -5.49 0.63
N GLN A 21 1.71 -6.06 1.54
CA GLN A 21 0.51 -5.40 2.08
C GLN A 21 0.85 -4.30 3.09
N ASP A 22 2.01 -4.36 3.72
CA ASP A 22 2.47 -3.35 4.66
C ASP A 22 3.51 -2.46 3.98
N ALA A 23 3.17 -1.18 3.85
CA ALA A 23 4.04 -0.16 3.25
C ALA A 23 5.40 -0.05 3.95
N THR A 24 5.48 -0.39 5.24
CA THR A 24 6.75 -0.34 6.00
C THR A 24 7.67 -1.53 5.71
N THR A 25 7.12 -2.63 5.15
CA THR A 25 7.88 -3.84 4.83
C THR A 25 8.08 -4.05 3.33
N GLN A 26 7.85 -3.01 2.53
CA GLN A 26 7.94 -3.08 1.07
C GLN A 26 9.34 -3.51 0.59
N ASP A 27 10.41 -3.03 1.23
CA ASP A 27 11.78 -3.44 0.89
C ASP A 27 12.04 -4.92 1.19
N GLN A 28 11.48 -5.44 2.29
CA GLN A 28 11.57 -6.85 2.65
C GLN A 28 10.77 -7.72 1.70
N ALA A 29 9.59 -7.25 1.27
CA ALA A 29 8.76 -7.92 0.27
C ALA A 29 9.48 -8.03 -1.08
N HIS A 30 10.15 -6.95 -1.52
CA HIS A 30 10.96 -6.95 -2.73
C HIS A 30 12.16 -7.90 -2.63
N ALA A 31 12.84 -7.94 -1.48
CA ALA A 31 13.95 -8.87 -1.25
C ALA A 31 13.50 -10.33 -1.32
N ALA A 32 12.41 -10.68 -0.62
CA ALA A 32 11.83 -12.03 -0.64
C ALA A 32 11.36 -12.45 -2.05
N PHE A 33 10.76 -11.52 -2.80
CA PHE A 33 10.40 -11.78 -4.19
C PHE A 33 11.63 -11.98 -5.09
N ASN A 34 12.71 -11.21 -4.89
CA ASN A 34 13.92 -11.34 -5.69
C ASN A 34 14.61 -12.69 -5.49
N GLU A 35 14.63 -13.22 -4.27
CA GLU A 35 15.15 -14.56 -3.99
C GLU A 35 14.38 -15.63 -4.76
N LEU A 36 13.04 -15.58 -4.69
CA LEU A 36 12.17 -16.45 -5.50
C LEU A 36 12.39 -16.27 -7.01
N TYR A 37 12.57 -15.03 -7.47
CA TYR A 37 12.77 -14.74 -8.89
C TYR A 37 14.07 -15.33 -9.42
N GLU A 38 15.17 -15.22 -8.67
CA GLU A 38 16.46 -15.79 -9.09
C GLU A 38 16.41 -17.33 -9.11
N ASP A 39 15.75 -17.95 -8.14
CA ASP A 39 15.50 -19.40 -8.13
C ASP A 39 14.67 -19.86 -9.35
N LEU A 40 13.56 -19.16 -9.62
CA LEU A 40 12.72 -19.45 -10.79
C LEU A 40 13.44 -19.15 -12.10
N ARG A 41 14.30 -18.14 -12.15
CA ARG A 41 15.05 -17.75 -13.35
C ARG A 41 16.09 -18.81 -13.69
N TYR A 42 16.71 -19.41 -12.68
CA TYR A 42 17.64 -20.51 -12.85
C TYR A 42 16.96 -21.74 -13.48
N ASP A 43 15.76 -22.09 -13.02
CA ASP A 43 15.03 -23.27 -13.50
C ASP A 43 14.26 -23.01 -14.82
N ASN A 44 13.56 -21.88 -14.92
CA ASN A 44 12.76 -21.50 -16.09
C ASN A 44 12.67 -19.97 -16.26
N PRO A 45 13.53 -19.37 -17.11
CA PRO A 45 13.58 -17.92 -17.33
C PRO A 45 12.26 -17.30 -17.81
N GLN A 46 11.48 -18.07 -18.58
CA GLN A 46 10.23 -17.58 -19.17
C GLN A 46 9.13 -17.46 -18.10
N VAL A 47 9.04 -18.45 -17.22
CA VAL A 47 8.15 -18.41 -16.04
C VAL A 47 8.57 -17.29 -15.09
N ALA A 48 9.86 -17.14 -14.80
CA ALA A 48 10.37 -16.06 -13.95
C ALA A 48 9.98 -14.68 -14.50
N THR A 49 10.06 -14.48 -15.82
CA THR A 49 9.65 -13.23 -16.48
C THR A 49 8.15 -12.97 -16.32
N MET A 50 7.30 -13.98 -16.49
CA MET A 50 5.86 -13.84 -16.24
C MET A 50 5.56 -13.48 -14.79
N VAL A 51 6.20 -14.16 -13.84
CA VAL A 51 6.01 -13.91 -12.40
C VAL A 51 6.47 -12.50 -12.02
N GLN A 52 7.57 -12.01 -12.60
CA GLN A 52 8.04 -10.63 -12.42
C GLN A 52 7.04 -9.59 -12.94
N MET A 53 6.42 -9.82 -14.09
CA MET A 53 5.39 -8.93 -14.62
C MET A 53 4.17 -8.88 -13.68
N LEU A 54 3.69 -10.03 -13.21
CA LEU A 54 2.56 -10.12 -12.29
C LEU A 54 2.87 -9.43 -10.95
N TRP A 55 4.07 -9.60 -10.41
CA TRP A 55 4.51 -8.94 -9.18
C TRP A 55 4.50 -7.42 -9.29
N ARG A 56 5.00 -6.87 -10.41
CA ARG A 56 5.00 -5.42 -10.63
C ARG A 56 3.59 -4.85 -10.61
N GLU A 57 2.63 -5.51 -11.27
CA GLU A 57 1.25 -5.05 -11.27
C GLU A 57 0.59 -5.17 -9.89
N TYR A 58 0.89 -6.24 -9.15
CA TYR A 58 0.40 -6.38 -7.78
C TYR A 58 0.87 -5.22 -6.89
N VAL A 59 2.17 -4.89 -6.90
CA VAL A 59 2.72 -3.79 -6.11
C VAL A 59 2.16 -2.42 -6.55
N ALA A 60 1.95 -2.22 -7.86
CA ALA A 60 1.32 -0.99 -8.37
C ALA A 60 -0.14 -0.85 -7.87
N SER A 61 -0.90 -1.95 -7.83
CA SER A 61 -2.28 -1.94 -7.34
C SER A 61 -2.36 -1.65 -5.83
N GLN A 62 -1.44 -2.20 -5.03
CA GLN A 62 -1.32 -1.92 -3.58
C GLN A 62 -1.15 -0.44 -3.28
N ARG A 63 -0.21 0.23 -3.98
CA ARG A 63 0.05 1.67 -3.80
C ARG A 63 -1.16 2.53 -4.12
N SER A 64 -2.00 2.09 -5.05
CA SER A 64 -3.23 2.78 -5.40
C SER A 64 -4.23 2.75 -4.24
N VAL A 65 -4.34 1.61 -3.52
CA VAL A 65 -5.23 1.48 -2.36
C VAL A 65 -4.77 2.37 -1.20
N ALA A 66 -3.48 2.33 -0.87
CA ALA A 66 -2.92 3.18 0.18
C ALA A 66 -3.08 4.68 -0.15
N PHE A 67 -2.85 5.05 -1.42
CA PHE A 67 -3.09 6.42 -1.92
C PHE A 67 -4.55 6.85 -1.78
N TRP A 68 -5.51 5.98 -2.13
CA TRP A 68 -6.93 6.27 -1.96
C TRP A 68 -7.33 6.44 -0.49
N GLN A 69 -6.76 5.64 0.41
CA GLN A 69 -7.00 5.79 1.85
C GLN A 69 -6.48 7.13 2.38
N GLU A 70 -5.27 7.52 1.98
CA GLU A 70 -4.68 8.80 2.38
C GLU A 70 -5.48 9.98 1.82
N LEU A 71 -5.93 9.91 0.56
CA LEU A 71 -6.79 10.92 -0.04
C LEU A 71 -8.10 11.11 0.72
N CYS A 72 -8.78 10.00 1.06
CA CYS A 72 -10.01 10.04 1.87
C CYS A 72 -9.75 10.64 3.27
N GLN A 73 -8.60 10.34 3.88
CA GLN A 73 -8.21 10.89 5.19
C GLN A 73 -8.01 12.41 5.10
N VAL A 74 -7.35 12.88 4.05
CA VAL A 74 -7.13 14.32 3.79
C VAL A 74 -8.46 15.03 3.50
N GLU A 75 -9.34 14.42 2.70
CA GLU A 75 -10.68 14.96 2.42
C GLU A 75 -11.49 15.13 3.71
N LYS A 76 -11.49 14.11 4.57
CA LYS A 76 -12.16 14.16 5.87
C LYS A 76 -11.64 15.32 6.72
N HIS A 77 -10.32 15.46 6.83
CA HIS A 77 -9.70 16.53 7.61
C HIS A 77 -10.03 17.93 7.05
N LEU A 78 -10.08 18.07 5.72
CA LEU A 78 -10.46 19.33 5.08
C LEU A 78 -11.92 19.69 5.39
N SER A 79 -12.82 18.71 5.30
CA SER A 79 -14.24 18.89 5.60
C SER A 79 -14.50 19.30 7.06
N GLU A 80 -13.79 18.67 8.00
CA GLU A 80 -13.84 19.03 9.42
C GLU A 80 -13.40 20.48 9.65
N ARG A 81 -12.28 20.90 9.04
CA ARG A 81 -11.79 22.28 9.14
C ARG A 81 -12.74 23.31 8.54
N ILE A 82 -13.35 23.02 7.40
CA ILE A 82 -14.33 23.92 6.76
C ILE A 82 -15.55 24.08 7.67
N THR A 83 -16.04 22.98 8.24
CA THR A 83 -17.20 22.98 9.15
C THR A 83 -16.90 23.79 10.42
N GLU A 84 -15.73 23.58 11.02
CA GLU A 84 -15.29 24.31 12.21
C GLU A 84 -15.17 25.82 11.94
N ASN A 85 -14.58 26.19 10.81
CA ASN A 85 -14.44 27.59 10.42
C ASN A 85 -15.79 28.26 10.17
N HIS A 86 -16.72 27.57 9.50
CA HIS A 86 -18.08 28.06 9.31
C HIS A 86 -18.83 28.26 10.64
N LEU A 87 -18.64 27.36 11.61
CA LEU A 87 -19.24 27.47 12.94
C LEU A 87 -18.66 28.68 13.70
N GLN A 88 -17.33 28.85 13.69
CA GLN A 88 -16.65 29.99 14.32
C GLN A 88 -17.07 31.32 13.69
N LEU A 89 -17.21 31.37 12.36
CA LEU A 89 -17.65 32.57 11.66
C LEU A 89 -19.09 32.93 12.04
N ARG A 90 -19.98 31.94 12.12
CA ARG A 90 -21.37 32.14 12.56
C ARG A 90 -21.44 32.62 14.00
N GLN A 91 -20.65 32.05 14.90
CA GLN A 91 -20.60 32.48 16.30
C GLN A 91 -20.05 33.90 16.44
N ASN A 92 -19.01 34.27 15.68
CA ASN A 92 -18.51 35.65 15.65
C ASN A 92 -19.54 36.63 15.11
N TYR A 93 -20.24 36.28 14.02
CA TYR A 93 -21.31 37.12 13.49
C TYR A 93 -22.45 37.32 14.49
N LEU A 94 -22.86 36.26 15.19
CA LEU A 94 -23.88 36.36 16.23
C LEU A 94 -23.43 37.23 17.41
N ARG A 95 -22.16 37.11 17.82
CA ARG A 95 -21.59 37.96 18.89
C ARG A 95 -21.53 39.43 18.46
N LEU A 96 -21.05 39.72 17.26
CA LEU A 96 -21.03 41.08 16.69
C LEU A 96 -22.42 41.72 16.61
N MET A 97 -23.46 40.95 16.28
CA MET A 97 -24.84 41.46 16.24
C MET A 97 -25.47 41.63 17.63
N GLN A 98 -24.93 40.99 18.68
CA GLN A 98 -25.40 41.17 20.07
C GLN A 98 -24.69 42.33 20.77
N GLU A 99 -23.53 42.75 20.28
CA GLU A 99 -22.75 43.89 20.80
C GLU A 99 -23.15 45.24 20.17
N GLN A 100 -23.99 45.24 19.12
CA GLN A 100 -24.63 46.42 18.53
C GLN A 100 -26.03 46.67 19.11
#